data_AF-A0A250J2C6-F1
#
_entry.id   AF-A0A250J2C6-F1
#
_cell.length_a   1.000
_cell.length_b   1.000
_cell.length_c   1.000
_cell.angle_alpha   90.00
_cell.angle_beta   90.00
_cell.angle_gamma   90.00
#
_symmetry.space_group_name_H-M   'P 1'
#
loop_
_entity.id
_entity.type
_entity.pdbx_description
1 polymer ?
#
loop_
_entity_poly.entity_id
_entity_poly.type
_entity_poly.pdbx_seq_one_letter_code
_entity_poly.pdbx_strand_id
1 'polypeptide(L)'
;MGQSGKELHFYPGQKLLLLLKQGKVVRRSEAWGGPSERVHHEGSMDATPTTPGRYLIYREEAYITRSWIWSSIRWGTKLQDKLSDVWYQVKVSTWASLQKDKGISRAEVIAANFRLYGQRRVPDTWVFNDFGPIAIRYFVDLNGNGRFDQGKETPMGEMFHTTPDNEAQFRRGQPIVMTESHGCIHMKPPDRDVLRREGAFEYGTPFIVHAYSERFK
;
A
#
# COMPACT_ATOMS: atom_id res chain seq x y z
N MET A 1 26.62 4.30 15.24
CA MET A 1 26.14 4.07 13.86
C MET A 1 25.21 5.22 13.53
N GLY A 2 25.59 6.10 12.59
CA GLY A 2 24.86 7.33 12.34
C GLY A 2 23.47 7.05 11.78
N GLN A 3 22.42 7.47 12.49
CA GLN A 3 21.09 7.58 11.91
C GLN A 3 21.22 8.42 10.64
N SER A 4 20.62 7.97 9.53
CA SER A 4 20.77 8.55 8.20
C SER A 4 20.26 10.00 8.08
N GLY A 5 19.88 10.64 9.19
CA GLY A 5 19.29 11.97 9.27
C GLY A 5 17.96 12.10 8.53
N LYS A 6 17.42 10.99 8.01
CA LYS A 6 16.17 10.95 7.26
C LYS A 6 15.01 10.74 8.22
N GLU A 7 13.92 11.44 8.03
CA GLU A 7 12.69 11.24 8.79
C GLU A 7 11.48 11.40 7.87
N LEU A 8 10.45 10.59 8.07
CA LEU A 8 9.16 10.75 7.42
C LEU A 8 8.16 11.35 8.41
N HIS A 9 7.46 12.40 7.99
CA HIS A 9 6.41 13.01 8.77
C HIS A 9 5.11 13.02 7.98
N PHE A 10 4.07 12.39 8.53
CA PHE A 10 2.76 12.36 7.93
C PHE A 10 1.78 13.22 8.75
N TYR A 11 1.19 14.20 8.08
CA TYR A 11 0.14 15.07 8.62
C TYR A 11 -1.19 14.68 7.97
N PRO A 12 -1.96 13.75 8.57
CA PRO A 12 -3.16 13.22 7.93
C PRO A 12 -4.23 14.29 7.69
N GLY A 13 -4.38 15.26 8.60
CA GLY A 13 -5.31 16.38 8.46
C GLY A 13 -4.97 17.37 7.32
N GLN A 14 -3.77 17.29 6.75
CA GLN A 14 -3.34 18.07 5.58
C GLN A 14 -3.09 17.21 4.33
N LYS A 15 -3.27 15.89 4.43
CA LYS A 15 -2.94 14.93 3.37
C LYS A 15 -1.50 15.08 2.86
N LEU A 16 -0.58 15.33 3.79
CA LEU A 16 0.78 15.75 3.51
C LEU A 16 1.80 14.79 4.11
N LEU A 17 2.66 14.23 3.26
CA LEU A 17 3.83 13.44 3.66
C LEU A 17 5.10 14.22 3.35
N LEU A 18 5.96 14.37 4.34
CA LEU A 18 7.25 15.04 4.23
C LEU A 18 8.38 14.04 4.39
N LEU A 19 9.40 14.15 3.53
CA LEU A 19 10.72 13.58 3.79
C LEU A 19 11.64 14.70 4.26
N LEU A 20 12.21 14.52 5.44
CA LEU A 20 13.23 15.39 6.00
C LEU A 20 14.60 14.73 5.83
N LYS A 21 15.64 15.56 5.61
CA LYS A 21 17.05 15.17 5.70
C LYS A 21 17.77 16.20 6.56
N GLN A 22 18.35 15.75 7.67
CA GLN A 22 19.02 16.60 8.66
C GLN A 22 18.10 17.76 9.13
N GLY A 23 16.84 17.44 9.42
CA GLY A 23 15.83 18.40 9.86
C GLY A 23 15.26 19.33 8.77
N LYS A 24 15.75 19.26 7.52
CA LYS A 24 15.25 20.08 6.41
C LYS A 24 14.28 19.28 5.55
N VAL A 25 13.15 19.88 5.20
CA VAL A 25 12.20 19.29 4.25
C VAL A 25 12.84 19.25 2.87
N VAL A 26 13.02 18.04 2.34
CA VAL A 26 13.56 17.82 0.99
C VAL A 26 12.48 17.35 0.01
N ARG A 27 11.35 16.85 0.51
CA ARG A 27 10.21 16.42 -0.30
C ARG A 27 8.90 16.75 0.40
N ARG A 28 7.92 17.17 -0.39
CA ARG A 28 6.50 17.21 -0.04
C ARG A 28 5.76 16.31 -1.03
N SER A 29 4.94 15.41 -0.50
CA SER A 29 4.12 14.50 -1.31
C SER A 29 2.70 14.49 -0.77
N GLU A 30 1.74 14.26 -1.65
CA GLU A 30 0.36 14.03 -1.23
C GLU A 30 0.20 12.59 -0.73
N ALA A 31 -0.41 12.41 0.43
CA ALA A 31 -0.69 11.10 1.00
C ALA A 31 -2.00 11.14 1.79
N TRP A 32 -2.79 10.09 1.71
CA TRP A 32 -4.13 10.04 2.28
C TRP A 32 -4.23 8.90 3.29
N GLY A 33 -4.50 9.25 4.54
CA GLY A 33 -4.74 8.31 5.62
C GLY A 33 -6.20 7.87 5.66
N GLY A 34 -6.60 7.31 6.80
CA GLY A 34 -8.00 7.18 7.16
C GLY A 34 -8.68 8.54 7.41
N PRO A 35 -10.00 8.53 7.64
CA PRO A 35 -10.74 9.73 8.04
C PRO A 35 -10.33 10.23 9.44
N SER A 36 -10.62 11.49 9.79
CA SER A 36 -10.32 12.02 11.14
C SER A 36 -11.19 11.41 12.24
N GLU A 37 -12.32 10.84 11.87
CA GLU A 37 -13.26 10.15 12.76
C GLU A 37 -13.63 8.80 12.15
N ARG A 38 -14.04 7.84 12.98
CA ARG A 38 -14.50 6.55 12.46
C ARG A 38 -15.74 6.74 11.59
N VAL A 39 -15.69 6.22 10.38
CA VAL A 39 -16.83 6.19 9.47
C VAL A 39 -17.30 4.76 9.30
N HIS A 40 -18.55 4.52 9.69
CA HIS A 40 -19.23 3.24 9.48
C HIS A 40 -19.86 3.22 8.09
N HIS A 41 -19.62 2.14 7.36
CA HIS A 41 -20.20 1.90 6.05
C HIS A 41 -20.94 0.55 6.10
N GLU A 42 -22.25 0.60 5.88
CA GLU A 42 -23.09 -0.60 5.96
C GLU A 42 -22.61 -1.66 4.95
N GLY A 43 -22.26 -2.85 5.46
CA GLY A 43 -21.76 -3.95 4.62
C GLY A 43 -20.27 -3.86 4.24
N SER A 44 -19.50 -2.90 4.76
CA SER A 44 -18.04 -2.87 4.59
C SER A 44 -17.30 -2.66 5.90
N MET A 45 -15.97 -2.77 5.84
CA MET A 45 -15.11 -2.47 6.99
C MET A 45 -15.23 -0.99 7.34
N ASP A 46 -15.18 -0.66 8.63
CA ASP A 46 -15.13 0.73 9.08
C ASP A 46 -13.85 1.40 8.61
N ALA A 47 -13.96 2.63 8.14
CA ALA A 47 -12.80 3.47 7.94
C ALA A 47 -12.42 4.12 9.28
N THR A 48 -11.22 3.82 9.78
CA THR A 48 -10.71 4.36 11.05
C THR A 48 -9.58 5.35 10.81
N PRO A 49 -9.36 6.32 11.72
CA PRO A 49 -8.22 7.23 11.63
C PRO A 49 -6.90 6.49 11.55
N THR A 50 -5.96 7.03 10.77
CA THR A 50 -4.58 6.57 10.79
C THR A 50 -3.99 6.89 12.17
N THR A 51 -3.39 5.89 12.80
CA THR A 51 -2.94 5.97 14.19
C THR A 51 -1.78 6.97 14.34
N PRO A 52 -1.93 8.06 15.13
CA PRO A 52 -0.82 8.94 15.46
C PRO A 52 0.23 8.23 16.31
N GLY A 53 1.51 8.54 16.08
CA GLY A 53 2.57 7.88 16.82
C GLY A 53 3.95 8.06 16.19
N ARG A 54 4.94 7.45 16.84
CA ARG A 54 6.32 7.34 16.36
C ARG A 54 6.61 5.88 16.05
N TYR A 55 7.10 5.65 14.85
CA TYR A 55 7.34 4.34 14.28
C TYR A 55 8.72 4.31 13.61
N LEU A 56 9.15 3.11 13.25
CA LEU A 56 10.28 2.89 12.35
C LEU A 56 9.79 2.14 11.11
N ILE A 57 10.29 2.55 9.94
CA ILE A 57 10.08 1.77 8.71
C ILE A 57 10.70 0.38 8.90
N TYR A 58 9.91 -0.65 8.61
CA TYR A 58 10.35 -2.03 8.68
C TYR A 58 10.86 -2.49 7.33
N ARG A 59 9.97 -2.67 6.36
CA ARG A 59 10.32 -3.27 5.07
C ARG A 59 9.30 -2.94 4.00
N GLU A 60 9.76 -3.03 2.77
CA GLU A 60 8.93 -3.06 1.58
C GLU A 60 8.62 -4.52 1.23
N GLU A 61 7.35 -4.86 1.00
CA GLU A 61 6.97 -6.18 0.53
C GLU A 61 5.73 -6.16 -0.36
N ALA A 62 5.60 -7.17 -1.23
CA ALA A 62 4.32 -7.46 -1.87
C ALA A 62 3.39 -8.06 -0.82
N TYR A 63 2.45 -7.26 -0.32
CA TYR A 63 1.54 -7.68 0.74
C TYR A 63 0.40 -8.54 0.17
N ILE A 64 0.05 -9.58 0.91
CA ILE A 64 -1.13 -10.41 0.64
C ILE A 64 -1.89 -10.66 1.93
N THR A 65 -3.20 -10.79 1.83
CA THR A 65 -4.06 -11.13 2.95
C THR A 65 -5.06 -12.22 2.56
N ARG A 66 -5.53 -12.97 3.56
CA ARG A 66 -6.62 -13.94 3.39
C ARG A 66 -7.99 -13.28 3.56
N SER A 67 -8.05 -12.11 4.19
CA SER A 67 -9.30 -11.41 4.47
C SER A 67 -9.95 -10.81 3.22
N TRP A 68 -9.15 -10.48 2.21
CA TRP A 68 -9.62 -9.89 0.96
C TRP A 68 -9.13 -10.74 -0.20
N ILE A 69 -10.07 -11.37 -0.90
CA ILE A 69 -9.76 -12.45 -1.85
C ILE A 69 -8.94 -11.95 -3.04
N TRP A 70 -9.22 -10.74 -3.53
CA TRP A 70 -8.48 -10.07 -4.61
C TRP A 70 -7.07 -9.65 -4.21
N SER A 71 -6.84 -9.48 -2.90
CA SER A 71 -5.54 -9.19 -2.29
C SER A 71 -4.84 -10.45 -1.75
N SER A 72 -5.33 -11.64 -2.09
CA SER A 72 -4.69 -12.91 -1.69
C SER A 72 -3.64 -13.40 -2.70
N ILE A 73 -3.51 -12.71 -3.84
CA ILE A 73 -2.52 -12.97 -4.89
C ILE A 73 -1.60 -11.75 -4.98
N ARG A 74 -0.28 -12.00 -5.05
CA ARG A 74 0.71 -10.92 -5.16
C ARG A 74 0.52 -10.17 -6.48
N TRP A 75 0.62 -8.85 -6.44
CA TRP A 75 0.73 -8.05 -7.65
C TRP A 75 1.88 -8.53 -8.54
N GLY A 76 1.69 -8.53 -9.86
CA GLY A 76 2.67 -8.99 -10.83
C GLY A 76 2.73 -10.51 -11.01
N THR A 77 1.93 -11.28 -10.26
CA THR A 77 1.82 -12.74 -10.46
C THR A 77 1.36 -13.04 -11.88
N LYS A 78 2.11 -13.86 -12.64
CA LYS A 78 1.75 -14.18 -14.02
C LYS A 78 0.40 -14.88 -14.09
N LEU A 79 -0.38 -14.56 -15.13
CA LEU A 79 -1.66 -15.17 -15.43
C LEU A 79 -1.60 -15.92 -16.77
N GLN A 80 -2.44 -16.95 -16.88
CA GLN A 80 -2.71 -17.66 -18.13
C GLN A 80 -4.21 -17.62 -18.38
N ASP A 81 -4.59 -17.07 -19.52
CA ASP A 81 -5.95 -17.13 -20.01
C ASP A 81 -6.24 -18.55 -20.55
N LYS A 82 -7.17 -19.28 -19.92
CA LYS A 82 -7.65 -20.58 -20.39
C LYS A 82 -9.12 -20.42 -20.80
N LEU A 83 -9.61 -21.33 -21.65
CA LEU A 83 -10.93 -21.20 -22.29
C LEU A 83 -12.06 -20.84 -21.31
N SER A 84 -12.10 -21.50 -20.14
CA SER A 84 -13.14 -21.32 -19.12
C SER A 84 -12.61 -20.85 -17.75
N ASP A 85 -11.34 -20.48 -17.64
CA ASP A 85 -10.70 -20.20 -16.35
C ASP A 85 -9.48 -19.28 -16.52
N VAL A 86 -9.01 -18.70 -15.42
CA VAL A 86 -7.72 -18.00 -15.37
C VAL A 86 -6.82 -18.79 -14.44
N TRP A 87 -5.61 -19.08 -14.89
CA TRP A 87 -4.62 -19.75 -14.07
C TRP A 87 -3.59 -18.73 -13.59
N TYR A 88 -3.20 -18.80 -12.32
CA TYR A 88 -2.19 -17.92 -11.72
C TYR A 88 -0.96 -18.72 -11.30
N GLN A 89 0.20 -18.11 -11.44
CA GLN A 89 1.47 -18.75 -11.13
C GLN A 89 1.71 -18.80 -9.62
N VAL A 90 1.78 -20.02 -9.05
CA VAL A 90 2.06 -20.25 -7.62
C VAL A 90 3.56 -20.37 -7.38
N LYS A 91 4.27 -21.03 -8.29
CA LYS A 91 5.74 -21.17 -8.35
C LYS A 91 6.18 -21.15 -9.81
N VAL A 92 7.48 -21.04 -10.08
CA VAL A 92 8.06 -20.91 -11.44
C VAL A 92 7.43 -21.88 -12.46
N SER A 93 7.24 -23.15 -12.10
CA SER A 93 6.63 -24.18 -12.97
C SER A 93 5.24 -24.65 -12.52
N THR A 94 4.65 -24.01 -11.51
CA THR A 94 3.39 -24.46 -10.90
C THR A 94 2.32 -23.40 -11.09
N TRP A 95 1.20 -23.82 -11.68
CA TRP A 95 0.04 -22.99 -11.92
C TRP A 95 -1.17 -23.58 -11.21
N ALA A 96 -2.09 -22.72 -10.77
CA ALA A 96 -3.33 -23.14 -10.15
C ALA A 96 -4.53 -22.39 -10.73
N SER A 97 -5.71 -23.02 -10.63
CA SER A 97 -6.98 -22.48 -11.11
C SER A 97 -7.46 -21.38 -10.18
N LEU A 98 -7.73 -20.19 -10.73
CA LEU A 98 -8.26 -19.07 -9.96
C LEU A 98 -9.70 -19.36 -9.51
N GLN A 99 -10.53 -19.93 -10.38
CA GLN A 99 -11.89 -20.30 -10.04
C GLN A 99 -11.95 -21.34 -8.92
N LYS A 100 -11.12 -22.38 -8.98
CA LYS A 100 -11.12 -23.45 -7.97
C LYS A 100 -10.55 -22.97 -6.63
N ASP A 101 -9.45 -22.24 -6.66
CA ASP A 101 -8.73 -21.86 -5.44
C ASP A 101 -9.34 -20.64 -4.74
N LYS A 102 -9.87 -19.70 -5.53
CA LYS A 102 -10.29 -18.36 -5.07
C LYS A 102 -11.74 -18.04 -5.40
N GLY A 103 -12.45 -18.89 -6.15
CA GLY A 103 -13.81 -18.59 -6.57
C GLY A 103 -13.94 -17.40 -7.55
N ILE A 104 -12.83 -16.84 -8.04
CA ILE A 104 -12.84 -15.70 -8.96
C ILE A 104 -12.88 -16.23 -10.40
N SER A 105 -13.91 -15.86 -11.13
CA SER A 105 -14.13 -16.29 -12.51
C SER A 105 -13.31 -15.50 -13.52
N ARG A 106 -13.12 -16.10 -14.70
CA ARG A 106 -12.53 -15.43 -15.86
C ARG A 106 -13.30 -14.15 -16.24
N ALA A 107 -14.62 -14.17 -16.13
CA ALA A 107 -15.46 -13.01 -16.43
C ALA A 107 -15.20 -11.85 -15.46
N GLU A 108 -15.07 -12.15 -14.17
CA GLU A 108 -14.72 -11.14 -13.15
C GLU A 108 -13.34 -10.54 -13.39
N VAL A 109 -12.34 -11.36 -13.74
CA VAL A 109 -10.99 -10.86 -14.09
C VAL A 109 -11.05 -9.91 -15.29
N ILE A 110 -11.79 -10.27 -16.33
CA ILE A 110 -11.98 -9.41 -17.52
C ILE A 110 -12.71 -8.12 -17.16
N ALA A 111 -13.75 -8.20 -16.33
CA ALA A 111 -14.50 -7.03 -15.88
C ALA A 111 -13.63 -6.08 -15.06
N ALA A 112 -12.82 -6.61 -14.13
CA ALA A 112 -11.87 -5.84 -13.34
C ALA A 112 -10.80 -5.18 -14.22
N ASN A 113 -10.27 -5.90 -15.22
CA ASN A 113 -9.30 -5.34 -16.16
C ASN A 113 -9.92 -4.26 -17.05
N PHE A 114 -11.17 -4.43 -17.46
CA PHE A 114 -11.89 -3.42 -18.22
C PHE A 114 -12.12 -2.16 -17.39
N ARG A 115 -12.51 -2.30 -16.12
CA ARG A 115 -12.68 -1.19 -15.18
C ARG A 115 -11.39 -0.38 -15.01
N LEU A 116 -10.28 -1.06 -14.73
CA LEU A 116 -9.00 -0.40 -14.45
C LEU A 116 -8.29 0.10 -15.71
N TYR A 117 -8.20 -0.75 -16.75
CA TYR A 117 -7.35 -0.53 -17.91
C TYR A 117 -8.11 -0.32 -19.23
N GLY A 118 -9.44 -0.42 -19.23
CA GLY A 118 -10.25 -0.33 -20.46
C GLY A 118 -10.10 -1.52 -21.40
N GLN A 119 -9.49 -2.63 -20.94
CA GLN A 119 -9.19 -3.80 -21.76
C GLN A 119 -10.12 -4.98 -21.43
N ARG A 120 -10.86 -5.47 -22.43
CA ARG A 120 -11.74 -6.65 -22.30
C ARG A 120 -11.00 -7.96 -22.53
N ARG A 121 -9.99 -8.22 -21.69
CA ARG A 121 -9.19 -9.46 -21.72
C ARG A 121 -8.61 -9.76 -20.34
N VAL A 122 -8.12 -10.98 -20.14
CA VAL A 122 -7.29 -11.31 -18.98
C VAL A 122 -5.94 -10.58 -19.13
N PRO A 123 -5.45 -9.85 -18.12
CA PRO A 123 -4.12 -9.24 -18.18
C PRO A 123 -3.02 -10.31 -18.03
N ASP A 124 -1.81 -10.01 -18.49
CA ASP A 124 -0.68 -10.97 -18.40
C ASP A 124 -0.22 -11.23 -16.96
N THR A 125 -0.53 -10.30 -16.05
CA THR A 125 -0.20 -10.40 -14.63
C THR A 125 -1.34 -9.90 -13.75
N TRP A 126 -1.40 -10.39 -12.51
CA TRP A 126 -2.32 -9.94 -11.48
C TRP A 126 -2.05 -8.49 -11.08
N VAL A 127 -3.03 -7.61 -11.28
CA VAL A 127 -2.93 -6.15 -11.02
C VAL A 127 -4.08 -5.64 -10.16
N PHE A 128 -4.71 -6.54 -9.40
CA PHE A 128 -5.95 -6.29 -8.66
C PHE A 128 -5.77 -6.34 -7.15
N ASN A 129 -4.54 -6.42 -6.67
CA ASN A 129 -4.25 -6.44 -5.24
C ASN A 129 -4.38 -5.01 -4.68
N ASP A 130 -5.23 -4.83 -3.67
CA ASP A 130 -5.60 -3.53 -3.08
C ASP A 130 -4.41 -2.80 -2.46
N PHE A 131 -3.33 -3.53 -2.14
CA PHE A 131 -2.09 -3.00 -1.59
C PHE A 131 -1.04 -2.68 -2.66
N GLY A 132 -1.43 -2.70 -3.92
CA GLY A 132 -0.56 -2.32 -5.03
C GLY A 132 0.62 -3.28 -5.23
N PRO A 133 1.64 -2.84 -5.99
CA PRO A 133 2.86 -3.63 -6.20
C PRO A 133 3.74 -3.74 -4.95
N ILE A 134 3.67 -2.75 -4.06
CA ILE A 134 4.52 -2.65 -2.87
C ILE A 134 3.69 -2.03 -1.74
N ALA A 135 3.72 -2.68 -0.58
CA ALA A 135 3.35 -2.12 0.69
C ALA A 135 4.59 -1.84 1.54
N ILE A 136 4.62 -0.69 2.22
CA ILE A 136 5.68 -0.30 3.14
C ILE A 136 5.14 -0.45 4.56
N ARG A 137 5.74 -1.36 5.31
CA ARG A 137 5.36 -1.66 6.69
C ARG A 137 6.23 -0.92 7.67
N TYR A 138 5.68 -0.63 8.84
CA TYR A 138 6.36 0.01 9.95
C TYR A 138 5.94 -0.61 11.28
N PHE A 139 6.67 -0.34 12.34
CA PHE A 139 6.44 -0.90 13.68
C PHE A 139 6.76 0.14 14.75
N VAL A 140 6.24 -0.09 15.96
CA VAL A 140 6.62 0.67 17.15
C VAL A 140 7.86 0.04 17.76
N ASP A 141 8.93 0.82 17.90
CA ASP A 141 10.13 0.43 18.65
C ASP A 141 9.87 0.64 20.14
N LEU A 142 9.57 -0.46 20.85
CA LEU A 142 9.10 -0.42 22.24
C LEU A 142 10.24 -0.18 23.24
N ASN A 143 11.48 -0.49 22.88
CA ASN A 143 12.63 -0.36 23.78
C ASN A 143 13.67 0.68 23.31
N GLY A 144 13.44 1.33 22.17
CA GLY A 144 14.29 2.38 21.63
C GLY A 144 15.61 1.89 21.04
N ASN A 145 15.73 0.60 20.71
CA ASN A 145 16.97 0.03 20.20
C ASN A 145 17.17 0.21 18.68
N GLY A 146 16.17 0.77 17.99
CA GLY A 146 16.17 0.99 16.55
C GLY A 146 15.97 -0.27 15.72
N ARG A 147 15.48 -1.36 16.31
CA ARG A 147 15.38 -2.68 15.68
C ARG A 147 14.03 -3.33 15.94
N PHE A 148 13.58 -4.13 14.98
CA PHE A 148 12.40 -4.95 15.12
C PHE A 148 12.71 -6.18 15.99
N ASP A 149 12.19 -6.20 17.20
CA ASP A 149 12.36 -7.31 18.15
C ASP A 149 11.30 -8.40 17.92
N GLN A 150 11.66 -9.41 17.13
CA GLN A 150 10.77 -10.51 16.78
C GLN A 150 10.16 -11.19 18.03
N GLY A 151 8.83 -11.28 18.06
CA GLY A 151 8.08 -11.89 19.17
C GLY A 151 7.75 -10.92 20.31
N LYS A 152 8.31 -9.71 20.32
CA LYS A 152 7.94 -8.63 21.24
C LYS A 152 7.18 -7.52 20.52
N GLU A 153 7.59 -7.23 19.29
CA GLU A 153 6.99 -6.21 18.44
C GLU A 153 6.23 -6.87 17.29
N THR A 154 5.19 -6.19 16.83
CA THR A 154 4.40 -6.60 15.67
C THR A 154 4.33 -5.42 14.71
N PRO A 155 4.52 -5.62 13.39
CA PRO A 155 4.34 -4.53 12.45
C PRO A 155 2.89 -4.06 12.48
N MET A 156 2.70 -2.77 12.29
CA MET A 156 1.37 -2.16 12.21
C MET A 156 0.53 -2.84 11.12
N GLY A 157 -0.78 -2.92 11.36
CA GLY A 157 -1.75 -3.34 10.36
C GLY A 157 -1.90 -2.31 9.24
N GLU A 158 -1.76 -1.03 9.60
CA GLU A 158 -1.65 0.08 8.67
C GLU A 158 -0.31 0.04 7.91
N MET A 159 -0.33 0.41 6.64
CA MET A 159 0.85 0.42 5.78
C MET A 159 0.75 1.54 4.75
N PHE A 160 1.88 1.97 4.20
CA PHE A 160 1.84 2.80 2.99
C PHE A 160 1.66 1.91 1.78
N HIS A 161 0.79 2.29 0.86
CA HIS A 161 0.67 1.61 -0.43
C HIS A 161 0.00 2.50 -1.47
N THR A 162 -0.02 2.02 -2.71
CA THR A 162 -0.90 2.53 -3.77
C THR A 162 -2.11 1.61 -3.90
N THR A 163 -3.15 2.08 -4.59
CA THR A 163 -4.32 1.26 -4.92
C THR A 163 -4.24 0.77 -6.38
N PRO A 164 -4.98 -0.30 -6.76
CA PRO A 164 -5.11 -0.73 -8.15
C PRO A 164 -5.56 0.38 -9.09
N ASP A 165 -6.52 1.18 -8.64
CA ASP A 165 -7.06 2.32 -9.38
C ASP A 165 -6.01 3.39 -9.64
N ASN A 166 -5.21 3.77 -8.63
CA ASN A 166 -4.16 4.77 -8.81
C ASN A 166 -3.02 4.28 -9.70
N GLU A 167 -2.64 3.00 -9.59
CA GLU A 167 -1.67 2.38 -10.49
C GLU A 167 -2.18 2.38 -11.94
N ALA A 168 -3.44 2.01 -12.16
CA ALA A 168 -4.03 1.99 -13.48
C ALA A 168 -4.15 3.40 -14.08
N GLN A 169 -4.60 4.39 -13.30
CA GLN A 169 -4.67 5.79 -13.69
C GLN A 169 -3.29 6.30 -14.14
N PHE A 170 -2.25 6.07 -13.32
CA PHE A 170 -0.88 6.46 -13.65
C PHE A 170 -0.38 5.79 -14.94
N ARG A 171 -0.57 4.48 -15.08
CA ARG A 171 -0.17 3.72 -16.29
C ARG A 171 -0.87 4.18 -17.57
N ARG A 172 -2.08 4.71 -17.44
CA ARG A 172 -2.88 5.21 -18.57
C ARG A 172 -2.68 6.71 -18.83
N GLY A 173 -1.82 7.39 -18.06
CA GLY A 173 -1.66 8.84 -18.15
C GLY A 173 -2.91 9.63 -17.75
N GLN A 174 -3.78 9.03 -16.94
CA GLN A 174 -4.99 9.67 -16.42
C GLN A 174 -4.72 10.42 -15.12
N PRO A 175 -5.54 11.44 -14.78
CA PRO A 175 -5.49 12.07 -13.47
C PRO A 175 -5.68 11.03 -12.36
N ILE A 176 -4.80 11.10 -11.35
CA ILE A 176 -4.85 10.19 -10.21
C ILE A 176 -5.82 10.76 -9.18
N VAL A 177 -6.89 10.01 -8.91
CA VAL A 177 -7.92 10.39 -7.93
C VAL A 177 -7.62 9.68 -6.62
N MET A 178 -7.23 10.44 -5.61
CA MET A 178 -6.95 9.93 -4.27
C MET A 178 -8.24 9.78 -3.47
N THR A 179 -8.30 8.75 -2.63
CA THR A 179 -9.41 8.50 -1.70
C THR A 179 -8.87 8.16 -0.32
N GLU A 180 -9.68 8.43 0.69
CA GLU A 180 -9.37 8.02 2.06
C GLU A 180 -9.31 6.49 2.16
N SER A 181 -8.50 6.02 3.11
CA SER A 181 -8.28 4.61 3.36
C SER A 181 -9.07 4.13 4.59
N HIS A 182 -8.89 2.86 4.95
CA HIS A 182 -9.36 2.29 6.21
C HIS A 182 -8.25 2.31 7.28
N GLY A 183 -7.43 3.36 7.29
CA GLY A 183 -6.31 3.57 8.22
C GLY A 183 -4.92 3.50 7.57
N CYS A 184 -4.78 2.78 6.44
CA CYS A 184 -3.54 2.77 5.65
C CYS A 184 -3.18 4.14 5.05
N ILE A 185 -1.99 4.31 4.50
CA ILE A 185 -1.55 5.57 3.91
C ILE A 185 -1.42 5.41 2.41
N HIS A 186 -2.42 5.88 1.67
CA HIS A 186 -2.42 5.87 0.22
C HIS A 186 -1.50 6.96 -0.33
N MET A 187 -0.68 6.61 -1.31
CA MET A 187 0.17 7.56 -2.02
C MET A 187 -0.07 7.45 -3.53
N LYS A 188 0.33 8.48 -4.27
CA LYS A 188 0.41 8.40 -5.73
C LYS A 188 1.60 7.50 -6.12
N PRO A 189 1.48 6.62 -7.13
CA PRO A 189 2.60 5.84 -7.66
C PRO A 189 3.89 6.63 -7.93
N PRO A 190 3.87 7.80 -8.63
CA PRO A 190 5.10 8.56 -8.86
C PRO A 190 5.74 9.06 -7.55
N ASP A 191 4.95 9.49 -6.57
CA ASP A 191 5.45 9.98 -5.28
C ASP A 191 6.07 8.85 -4.46
N ARG A 192 5.41 7.67 -4.42
CA ARG A 192 5.98 6.44 -3.83
C ARG A 192 7.35 6.15 -4.45
N ASP A 193 7.43 6.10 -5.77
CA ASP A 193 8.65 5.70 -6.46
C ASP A 193 9.80 6.70 -6.24
N VAL A 194 9.49 7.99 -6.14
CA VAL A 194 10.45 9.03 -5.79
C VAL A 194 10.92 8.86 -4.34
N LEU A 195 10.01 8.78 -3.37
CA LEU A 195 10.34 8.61 -1.95
C LEU A 195 11.20 7.36 -1.72
N ARG A 196 10.86 6.26 -2.40
CA ARG A 196 11.63 5.02 -2.37
C ARG A 196 13.06 5.23 -2.88
N ARG A 197 13.24 5.88 -4.05
CA ARG A 197 14.58 6.20 -4.58
C ARG A 197 15.37 7.13 -3.66
N GLU A 198 14.71 7.99 -2.89
CA GLU A 198 15.34 8.89 -1.92
C GLU A 198 15.69 8.22 -0.59
N GLY A 199 15.35 6.94 -0.45
CA GLY A 199 15.61 6.12 0.73
C GLY A 199 14.66 6.43 1.90
N ALA A 200 13.48 6.97 1.63
CA ALA A 200 12.47 7.26 2.64
C ALA A 200 11.95 5.99 3.35
N PHE A 201 12.01 4.85 2.66
CA PHE A 201 11.48 3.57 3.13
C PHE A 201 12.58 2.57 3.50
N GLU A 202 13.80 3.05 3.78
CA GLU A 202 14.88 2.22 4.30
C GLU A 202 14.56 1.77 5.74
N TYR A 203 14.91 0.53 6.07
CA TYR A 203 14.75 -0.02 7.43
C TYR A 203 15.29 0.93 8.49
N GLY A 204 14.53 1.12 9.56
CA GLY A 204 14.91 1.96 10.70
C GLY A 204 14.75 3.47 10.44
N THR A 205 14.24 3.89 9.27
CA THR A 205 13.90 5.30 9.05
C THR A 205 12.78 5.70 10.02
N PRO A 206 12.96 6.75 10.84
CA PRO A 206 11.91 7.29 11.68
C PRO A 206 10.70 7.71 10.85
N PHE A 207 9.54 7.28 11.29
CA PHE A 207 8.25 7.63 10.70
C PHE A 207 7.33 8.17 11.80
N ILE A 208 6.91 9.42 11.67
CA ILE A 208 6.05 10.10 12.62
C ILE A 208 4.71 10.35 11.95
N VAL A 209 3.64 9.82 12.55
CA VAL A 209 2.26 10.20 12.23
C VAL A 209 1.81 11.23 13.26
N HIS A 210 1.52 12.43 12.78
CA HIS A 210 1.01 13.53 13.60
C HIS A 210 -0.50 13.36 13.87
N ALA A 211 -0.99 13.95 14.95
CA ALA A 211 -2.43 14.01 15.18
C ALA A 211 -3.15 14.78 14.05
N TYR A 212 -4.42 14.48 13.80
CA TYR A 212 -5.19 15.16 12.73
C TYR A 212 -5.32 16.68 12.93
N SER A 213 -5.25 17.15 14.18
CA SER A 213 -5.27 18.57 14.54
C SER A 213 -3.93 19.27 14.34
N GLU A 214 -2.82 18.53 14.28
CA GLU A 214 -1.49 19.08 14.05
C GLU A 214 -1.31 19.47 12.59
N ARG A 215 -0.62 20.58 12.35
CA ARG A 215 -0.38 21.11 11.02
C ARG A 215 1.08 21.48 10.85
N PHE A 216 1.65 21.11 9.71
CA PHE A 216 2.89 21.67 9.22
C PHE A 216 2.66 23.12 8.76
N LYS A 217 3.50 24.04 9.24
CA LYS A 217 3.47 25.47 8.93
C LYS A 217 4.41 25.82 7.79
#